data_AF-A0A6L3F5J2-F1
#
_entry.id   AF-A0A6L3F5J2-F1
#
_cell.length_a   1.000
_cell.length_b   1.000
_cell.length_c   1.000
_cell.angle_alpha   90.00
_cell.angle_beta   90.00
_cell.angle_gamma   90.00
#
_symmetry.space_group_name_H-M   'P 1'
#
loop_
_entity.id
_entity.type
_entity.pdbx_description
1 polymer ?
#
loop_
_entity_poly.entity_id
_entity_poly.type
_entity_poly.pdbx_seq_one_letter_code
_entity_poly.pdbx_strand_id
1 'polypeptide(L)'
;MTIANREQKILRVKAASFQTELDEQLRQKLQPEVVSVVQTPIEAVLVEEVTAQIKTMTVKPRRSGYYQRQLNMQFGQVKNLSVLKFRHSNKERPWSILDRYQRSLKGL
;
A
#
# COMPACT_ATOMS: atom_id res chain seq x y z
N MET A 1 -2.60 24.38 11.85
CA MET A 1 -2.12 23.30 12.74
C MET A 1 -1.54 22.20 11.86
N THR A 2 -0.23 21.95 11.92
CA THR A 2 0.49 21.02 11.04
C THR A 2 0.40 19.56 11.53
N ILE A 3 0.73 18.59 10.68
CA ILE A 3 0.59 17.16 10.99
C ILE A 3 1.58 16.70 12.06
N ALA A 4 2.81 17.19 11.99
CA ALA A 4 3.79 17.03 13.06
C ALA A 4 3.24 17.50 14.43
N ASN A 5 2.46 18.59 14.46
CA ASN A 5 1.84 19.08 15.70
C ASN A 5 0.68 18.22 16.18
N ARG A 6 -0.01 17.50 15.28
CA ARG A 6 -1.06 16.53 15.65
C ARG A 6 -0.44 15.22 16.14
N GLU A 7 0.60 14.71 15.48
CA GLU A 7 1.33 13.53 15.92
C GLU A 7 1.94 13.73 17.31
N GLN A 8 2.58 14.88 17.57
CA GLN A 8 3.12 15.19 18.89
C GLN A 8 2.02 15.28 19.97
N LYS A 9 0.83 15.80 19.64
CA LYS A 9 -0.31 15.80 20.57
C LYS A 9 -0.85 14.40 20.83
N ILE A 10 -0.96 13.57 19.80
CA ILE A 10 -1.38 12.16 19.95
C ILE A 10 -0.38 11.39 20.81
N LEU A 11 0.92 11.57 20.57
CA LEU A 11 1.98 10.94 21.37
C LEU A 11 1.93 11.40 22.83
N ARG A 12 1.68 12.69 23.09
CA ARG A 12 1.49 13.21 24.46
C ARG A 12 0.26 12.62 25.15
N VAL A 13 -0.87 12.56 24.46
CA VAL A 13 -2.11 11.98 25.01
C VAL A 13 -1.95 10.48 25.27
N LYS A 14 -1.28 9.76 24.36
CA LYS A 14 -0.94 8.34 24.54
C LYS A 14 -0.04 8.13 25.74
N ALA A 15 1.04 8.91 25.87
CA ALA A 15 1.97 8.82 27.00
C ALA A 15 1.32 9.18 28.34
N ALA A 16 0.29 10.04 28.33
CA ALA A 16 -0.51 10.38 29.51
C ALA A 16 -1.63 9.36 29.80
N SER A 17 -1.94 8.45 28.87
CA SER A 17 -2.95 7.41 29.07
C SER A 17 -2.36 6.22 29.83
N PHE A 18 -3.11 5.69 30.79
CA PHE A 18 -2.70 4.60 31.69
C PHE A 18 -2.62 3.22 30.99
N GLN A 19 -2.87 3.16 29.68
CA GLN A 19 -3.04 1.93 28.90
C GLN A 19 -2.11 1.86 27.69
N THR A 20 -0.97 2.54 27.72
CA THR A 20 0.04 2.53 26.63
C THR A 20 0.43 1.13 26.18
N GLU A 21 0.56 0.20 27.11
CA GLU A 21 0.88 -1.19 26.81
C GLU A 21 -0.27 -1.89 26.06
N LEU A 22 -1.51 -1.63 26.48
CA LEU A 22 -2.72 -2.22 25.89
C LEU A 22 -2.97 -1.66 24.48
N ASP A 23 -2.74 -0.37 24.29
CA ASP A 23 -2.77 0.30 22.98
C ASP A 23 -1.71 -0.28 22.02
N GLU A 24 -0.50 -0.53 22.51
CA GLU A 24 0.58 -1.08 21.69
C GLU A 24 0.31 -2.54 21.32
N GLN A 25 -0.16 -3.35 22.27
CA GLN A 25 -0.60 -4.72 22.01
C GLN A 25 -1.76 -4.78 21.00
N LEU A 26 -2.74 -3.88 21.15
CA LEU A 26 -3.85 -3.77 20.22
C LEU A 26 -3.36 -3.39 18.82
N ARG A 27 -2.44 -2.42 18.72
CA ARG A 27 -1.84 -2.01 17.46
C ARG A 27 -1.08 -3.15 16.79
N GLN A 28 -0.27 -3.89 17.54
CA GLN A 28 0.47 -5.04 17.02
C GLN A 28 -0.45 -6.14 16.48
N LYS A 29 -1.63 -6.34 17.08
CA LYS A 29 -2.64 -7.29 16.58
C LYS A 29 -3.40 -6.77 15.37
N LEU A 30 -3.81 -5.49 15.36
CA LEU A 30 -4.62 -4.93 14.28
C LEU A 30 -3.81 -4.63 13.02
N GLN A 31 -2.54 -4.29 13.16
CA GLN A 31 -1.68 -3.93 12.03
C GLN A 31 -1.59 -5.01 10.93
N PRO A 32 -1.32 -6.29 11.22
CA PRO A 32 -1.30 -7.33 10.19
C PRO A 32 -2.67 -7.54 9.54
N GLU A 33 -3.76 -7.46 10.32
CA GLU A 33 -5.13 -7.60 9.80
C GLU A 33 -5.48 -6.48 8.82
N VAL A 34 -5.17 -5.23 9.17
CA VAL A 34 -5.37 -4.08 8.28
C VAL A 34 -4.55 -4.22 7.01
N VAL A 35 -3.29 -4.65 7.12
CA VAL A 35 -2.41 -4.88 5.95
C VAL A 35 -3.00 -5.96 5.04
N SER A 36 -3.49 -7.06 5.60
CA SER A 36 -4.14 -8.16 4.87
C SER A 36 -5.40 -7.70 4.14
N VAL A 37 -6.31 -7.01 4.84
CA VAL A 37 -7.58 -6.53 4.29
C VAL A 37 -7.36 -5.52 3.16
N VAL A 38 -6.34 -4.67 3.27
CA VAL A 38 -6.04 -3.65 2.26
C VAL A 38 -5.26 -4.25 1.07
N GLN A 39 -4.50 -5.33 1.26
CA GLN A 39 -3.75 -5.98 0.18
C GLN A 39 -4.67 -6.47 -0.93
N THR A 40 -5.74 -7.21 -0.60
CA THR A 40 -6.67 -7.79 -1.59
C THR A 40 -7.30 -6.77 -2.55
N PRO A 41 -7.91 -5.65 -2.10
CA PRO A 41 -8.51 -4.68 -3.01
C PRO A 41 -7.45 -3.94 -3.85
N ILE A 42 -6.24 -3.72 -3.31
CA ILE A 42 -5.15 -3.10 -4.08
C ILE A 42 -4.70 -4.04 -5.20
N GLU A 43 -4.52 -5.33 -4.92
CA GLU A 43 -4.17 -6.31 -5.96
C GLU A 43 -5.26 -6.41 -7.05
N ALA A 44 -6.54 -6.39 -6.67
CA ALA A 44 -7.65 -6.37 -7.61
C ALA A 44 -7.61 -5.14 -8.54
N VAL A 45 -7.42 -3.95 -7.97
CA VAL A 45 -7.34 -2.70 -8.72
C VAL A 45 -6.09 -2.67 -9.63
N LEU A 46 -4.97 -3.25 -9.21
CA LEU A 46 -3.78 -3.37 -10.05
C LEU A 46 -4.01 -4.32 -11.22
N VAL A 47 -4.75 -5.42 -11.02
CA VAL A 47 -5.17 -6.31 -12.11
C VAL A 47 -6.05 -5.56 -13.10
N GLU A 48 -6.99 -4.74 -12.63
CA GLU A 48 -7.81 -3.89 -13.50
C GLU A 48 -6.96 -2.91 -14.31
N GLU A 49 -6.00 -2.21 -13.67
CA GLU A 49 -5.07 -1.31 -14.37
C GLU A 49 -4.26 -2.05 -15.45
N VAL A 50 -3.77 -3.26 -15.15
CA VAL A 50 -3.09 -4.12 -16.14
C VAL A 50 -3.98 -4.48 -17.30
N THR A 51 -5.21 -4.92 -17.02
CA THR A 51 -6.12 -5.36 -18.08
C THR A 51 -6.56 -4.19 -18.96
N ALA A 52 -6.79 -3.00 -18.37
CA ALA A 52 -7.07 -1.77 -19.11
C ALA A 52 -5.92 -1.38 -20.02
N GLN A 53 -4.68 -1.37 -19.52
CA GLN A 53 -3.49 -1.06 -20.34
C GLN A 53 -3.33 -2.05 -21.50
N ILE A 54 -3.57 -3.35 -21.28
CA ILE A 54 -3.44 -4.34 -22.35
C ILE A 54 -4.46 -4.11 -23.47
N LYS A 55 -5.66 -3.62 -23.15
CA LYS A 55 -6.68 -3.30 -24.17
C LYS A 55 -6.24 -2.18 -25.10
N THR A 56 -5.42 -1.24 -24.62
CA THR A 56 -4.93 -0.11 -25.42
C THR A 56 -3.66 -0.43 -26.21
N MET A 57 -3.01 -1.58 -25.98
CA MET A 57 -1.79 -1.98 -26.66
C MET A 57 -2.08 -2.61 -28.03
N THR A 58 -1.34 -2.19 -29.05
CA THR A 58 -1.38 -2.79 -30.41
C THR A 58 -0.86 -4.22 -30.42
N VAL A 59 0.20 -4.48 -29.66
CA VAL A 59 0.77 -5.83 -29.48
C VAL A 59 0.45 -6.33 -28.07
N LYS A 60 -0.30 -7.43 -27.99
CA LYS A 60 -0.67 -8.03 -26.70
C LYS A 60 0.56 -8.68 -26.04
N PRO A 61 0.93 -8.28 -24.82
CA PRO A 61 2.09 -8.87 -24.15
C PRO A 61 1.79 -10.30 -23.71
N ARG A 62 2.80 -11.19 -23.83
CA ARG A 62 2.75 -12.49 -23.17
C ARG A 62 2.91 -12.32 -21.66
N ARG A 63 2.05 -12.98 -20.90
CA ARG A 63 2.03 -12.96 -19.44
C ARG A 63 2.74 -14.19 -18.87
N SER A 64 3.42 -14.03 -17.74
CA SER A 64 4.04 -15.16 -17.04
C SER A 64 4.17 -14.88 -15.54
N GLY A 65 3.24 -15.40 -14.76
CA GLY A 65 3.27 -15.34 -13.29
C GLY A 65 3.03 -13.96 -12.70
N TYR A 66 3.60 -13.76 -11.51
CA TYR A 66 3.45 -12.53 -10.72
C TYR A 66 4.79 -11.79 -10.58
N TYR A 67 4.68 -10.48 -10.49
CA TYR A 67 5.76 -9.55 -10.23
C TYR A 67 5.49 -8.90 -8.86
N GLN A 68 6.46 -9.02 -7.96
CA GLN A 68 6.31 -8.55 -6.60
C GLN A 68 6.62 -7.05 -6.50
N ARG A 69 5.77 -6.32 -5.76
CA ARG A 69 5.95 -4.90 -5.44
C ARG A 69 5.75 -4.69 -3.94
N GLN A 70 6.25 -3.54 -3.48
CA GLN A 70 6.07 -3.08 -2.11
C GLN A 70 5.24 -1.80 -2.11
N LEU A 71 4.37 -1.67 -1.13
CA LEU A 71 3.62 -0.45 -0.89
C LEU A 71 3.71 -0.09 0.59
N ASN A 72 4.23 1.11 0.84
CA ASN A 72 4.16 1.70 2.17
C ASN A 72 2.76 2.31 2.34
N MET A 73 2.20 2.17 3.54
CA MET A 73 0.89 2.69 3.96
C MET A 73 1.05 3.35 5.34
N GLN A 74 0.08 4.16 5.75
CA GLN A 74 0.14 4.88 7.03
C GLN A 74 0.20 3.91 8.22
N PHE A 75 -0.49 2.78 8.09
CA PHE A 75 -0.62 1.78 9.15
C PHE A 75 0.28 0.56 8.95
N GLY A 76 1.21 0.56 7.99
CA GLY A 76 2.11 -0.56 7.76
C GLY A 76 2.68 -0.62 6.35
N GLN A 77 3.29 -1.76 6.02
CA GLN A 77 3.86 -2.01 4.70
C GLN A 77 3.32 -3.32 4.13
N VAL A 78 2.82 -3.27 2.89
CA VAL A 78 2.60 -4.49 2.11
C VAL A 78 3.91 -4.83 1.42
N LYS A 79 4.55 -5.94 1.84
CA LYS A 79 5.87 -6.33 1.31
C LYS A 79 5.79 -7.13 0.01
N ASN A 80 4.70 -7.85 -0.21
CA ASN A 80 4.55 -8.83 -1.29
C ASN A 80 3.26 -8.60 -2.06
N LEU A 81 3.08 -7.40 -2.65
CA LEU A 81 1.97 -7.16 -3.57
C LEU A 81 2.20 -7.94 -4.85
N SER A 82 1.27 -8.84 -5.16
CA SER A 82 1.32 -9.67 -6.34
C SER A 82 0.67 -8.96 -7.51
N VAL A 83 1.49 -8.58 -8.49
CA VAL A 83 1.03 -7.86 -9.69
C VAL A 83 1.24 -8.71 -10.92
N LEU A 84 0.38 -8.58 -11.93
CA LEU A 84 0.51 -9.34 -13.18
C LEU A 84 1.84 -9.02 -13.88
N LYS A 85 2.60 -10.09 -14.19
CA LYS A 85 3.93 -10.00 -14.81
C LYS A 85 3.86 -10.18 -16.33
N PHE A 86 4.45 -9.23 -17.04
CA PHE A 86 4.78 -9.32 -18.46
C PHE A 86 6.14 -10.00 -18.64
N ARG A 87 6.42 -10.51 -19.85
CA ARG A 87 7.76 -11.07 -20.14
C ARG A 87 8.87 -10.01 -20.14
N HIS A 88 8.54 -8.75 -20.41
CA HIS A 88 9.48 -7.62 -20.44
C HIS A 88 8.86 -6.36 -19.79
N SER A 89 9.68 -5.34 -19.51
CA SER A 89 9.25 -3.99 -19.08
C SER A 89 8.42 -3.87 -17.78
N ASN A 90 8.43 -4.88 -16.90
CA ASN A 90 7.71 -4.81 -15.61
C ASN A 90 8.21 -3.70 -14.67
N LYS A 91 9.51 -3.38 -14.73
CA LYS A 91 10.13 -2.36 -13.88
C LYS A 91 9.76 -0.94 -14.31
N GLU A 92 9.78 -0.71 -15.62
CA GLU A 92 9.56 0.58 -16.30
C GLU A 92 8.09 0.99 -16.35
N ARG A 93 7.19 0.01 -16.15
CA ARG A 93 5.77 0.25 -16.20
C ARG A 93 5.34 1.24 -15.10
N PRO A 94 4.60 2.32 -15.46
CA PRO A 94 3.99 3.19 -14.47
C PRO A 94 2.84 2.48 -13.75
N TRP A 95 2.71 2.74 -12.46
CA TRP A 95 1.66 2.18 -11.59
C TRP A 95 0.91 3.32 -10.95
N SER A 96 -0.11 3.82 -11.63
CA SER A 96 -0.80 5.06 -11.26
C SER A 96 -1.46 4.94 -9.88
N ILE A 97 -1.98 3.75 -9.57
CA ILE A 97 -2.58 3.46 -8.26
C ILE A 97 -1.51 3.47 -7.16
N LEU A 98 -0.37 2.79 -7.34
CA LEU A 98 0.70 2.77 -6.35
C LEU A 98 1.25 4.19 -6.11
N ASP A 99 1.47 4.95 -7.19
CA ASP A 99 1.94 6.33 -7.10
C ASP A 99 0.95 7.22 -6.35
N ARG A 100 -0.36 7.03 -6.56
CA ARG A 100 -1.42 7.77 -5.84
C ARG A 100 -1.36 7.51 -4.35
N TYR A 101 -1.26 6.24 -3.94
CA TYR A 101 -1.15 5.88 -2.52
C TYR A 101 0.15 6.40 -1.89
N GLN A 102 1.27 6.33 -2.62
CA GLN A 102 2.54 6.85 -2.12
C GLN A 102 2.53 8.38 -2.00
N ARG A 103 1.85 9.10 -2.90
CA ARG A 103 1.67 10.56 -2.81
C ARG A 103 0.74 10.95 -1.67
N SER A 104 -0.34 10.21 -1.43
CA SER A 104 -1.21 10.49 -0.27
C SER A 104 -0.47 10.38 1.06
N LEU A 105 0.60 9.57 1.13
CA LEU A 105 1.46 9.51 2.31
C LEU A 105 2.43 10.68 2.44
N LYS A 106 2.88 11.28 1.33
CA LYS A 106 3.80 12.43 1.36
C LYS A 106 3.09 13.77 1.65
N GLY A 107 1.79 13.82 1.42
CA GLY A 107 0.93 14.96 1.79
C GLY A 107 0.37 14.87 3.21
N LEU A 108 0.69 13.79 3.93
CA LEU A 108 0.52 13.62 5.37
C LEU A 108 1.84 14.00 6.08
#